data_AF-A0A4D4J4T0-F1
#
_entry.id   AF-A0A4D4J4T0-F1
#
_cell.length_a   1.000
_cell.length_b   1.000
_cell.length_c   1.000
_cell.angle_alpha   90.00
_cell.angle_beta   90.00
_cell.angle_gamma   90.00
#
_symmetry.space_group_name_H-M   'P 1'
#
loop_
_entity.id
_entity.type
_entity.pdbx_description
1 polymer ?
#
loop_
_entity_poly.entity_id
_entity_poly.type
_entity_poly.pdbx_seq_one_letter_code
_entity_poly.pdbx_strand_id
1 'polypeptide(L)'
;MKTIDVDARRYAWCRGQATWWMGLPVAALVEDMRGALSEGQDGLVRRNARVVGQSCAVVLNLVLFHERPLPVQRMRASWALDRLTDHPLGEECRLLVAGRRDDSADELLARTERLVKQVRALVGDLPDPLVPEGYFPSLATAREWLQLIEAVGEEGFLPREWKKDE
;
A
#
# COMPACT_ATOMS: atom_id res chain seq x y z
N MET A 1 21.24 20.63 1.43
CA MET A 1 19.78 20.72 1.66
C MET A 1 18.93 20.14 0.54
N LYS A 2 19.19 20.36 -0.76
CA LYS A 2 18.30 19.88 -1.84
C LYS A 2 18.06 18.36 -1.90
N THR A 3 19.04 17.52 -1.54
CA THR A 3 18.91 16.05 -1.65
C THR A 3 17.99 15.46 -0.58
N ILE A 4 18.12 15.93 0.67
CA ILE A 4 17.29 15.48 1.79
C ILE A 4 15.80 15.79 1.53
N ASP A 5 15.51 16.98 0.99
CA ASP A 5 14.14 17.37 0.62
C ASP A 5 13.54 16.47 -0.47
N VAL A 6 14.36 16.05 -1.45
CA VAL A 6 13.93 15.15 -2.53
C VAL A 6 13.62 13.75 -1.99
N ASP A 7 14.44 13.25 -1.08
CA ASP A 7 14.26 11.94 -0.45
C ASP A 7 13.06 11.94 0.50
N ALA A 8 12.85 13.00 1.29
CA ALA A 8 11.68 13.16 2.16
C ALA A 8 10.37 13.22 1.35
N ARG A 9 10.34 13.99 0.25
CA ARG A 9 9.16 14.05 -0.65
C ARG A 9 8.88 12.71 -1.31
N ARG A 10 9.93 11.98 -1.70
CA ARG A 10 9.83 10.64 -2.27
C ARG A 10 9.25 9.66 -1.25
N TYR A 11 9.80 9.66 -0.03
CA TYR A 11 9.32 8.87 1.09
C TYR A 11 7.84 9.14 1.38
N ALA A 12 7.47 10.41 1.62
CA ALA A 12 6.10 10.80 1.94
C ALA A 12 5.11 10.43 0.83
N TRP A 13 5.50 10.61 -0.43
CA TRP A 13 4.66 10.22 -1.56
C TRP A 13 4.47 8.70 -1.62
N CYS A 14 5.55 7.91 -1.51
CA CYS A 14 5.46 6.45 -1.58
C CYS A 14 4.64 5.88 -0.42
N ARG A 15 4.86 6.37 0.80
CA ARG A 15 4.10 5.97 1.99
C ARG A 15 2.63 6.35 1.87
N GLY A 16 2.33 7.59 1.45
CA GLY A 16 0.95 8.02 1.22
C GLY A 16 0.21 7.18 0.18
N GLN A 17 0.87 6.82 -0.92
CA GLN A 17 0.30 5.93 -1.94
C GLN A 17 0.09 4.50 -1.42
N ALA A 18 1.05 3.97 -0.65
CA ALA A 18 0.94 2.66 -0.02
C ALA A 18 -0.24 2.59 0.95
N THR A 19 -0.39 3.60 1.80
CA THR A 19 -1.51 3.73 2.74
C THR A 19 -2.84 3.83 2.01
N TRP A 20 -2.93 4.64 0.96
CA TRP A 20 -4.14 4.77 0.15
C TRP A 20 -4.59 3.43 -0.45
N TRP A 21 -3.66 2.67 -1.05
CA TRP A 21 -3.99 1.37 -1.63
C TRP A 21 -4.41 0.34 -0.60
N MET A 22 -3.68 0.25 0.52
CA MET A 22 -3.95 -0.74 1.56
C MET A 22 -5.18 -0.42 2.42
N GLY A 23 -5.71 0.81 2.31
CA GLY A 23 -6.96 1.25 2.92
C GLY A 23 -8.19 0.62 2.23
N LEU A 24 -9.14 1.48 1.84
CA LEU A 24 -10.43 1.05 1.30
C LEU A 24 -10.34 0.15 0.04
N PRO A 25 -9.46 0.41 -0.95
CA PRO A 25 -9.43 -0.38 -2.19
C PRO A 25 -9.13 -1.87 -1.95
N VAL A 26 -8.08 -2.19 -1.19
CA VAL A 26 -7.74 -3.59 -0.86
C VAL A 26 -8.76 -4.18 0.13
N ALA A 27 -9.25 -3.40 1.08
CA ALA A 27 -10.27 -3.87 2.03
C ALA A 27 -11.56 -4.32 1.31
N ALA A 28 -12.05 -3.52 0.36
CA ALA A 28 -13.24 -3.84 -0.44
C ALA A 28 -13.04 -5.13 -1.25
N LEU A 29 -11.87 -5.33 -1.87
CA LEU A 29 -11.60 -6.55 -2.62
C LEU A 29 -11.61 -7.81 -1.74
N VAL A 30 -11.08 -7.72 -0.51
CA VAL A 30 -11.11 -8.84 0.45
C VAL A 30 -12.55 -9.11 0.90
N GLU A 31 -13.33 -8.07 1.15
CA GLU A 31 -14.75 -8.24 1.51
C GLU A 31 -15.57 -8.85 0.36
N ASP A 32 -15.35 -8.38 -0.87
CA ASP A 32 -15.93 -8.98 -2.07
C ASP A 32 -15.56 -10.46 -2.22
N MET A 33 -14.33 -10.85 -1.85
CA MET A 33 -13.94 -12.26 -1.86
C MET A 33 -14.72 -13.09 -0.83
N ARG A 34 -14.99 -12.55 0.36
CA ARG A 34 -15.81 -13.25 1.37
C ARG A 34 -17.23 -13.45 0.89
N GLY A 35 -17.85 -12.40 0.32
CA GLY A 35 -19.18 -12.50 -0.27
C GLY A 35 -19.22 -13.44 -1.49
N ALA A 36 -18.20 -13.38 -2.36
CA ALA A 36 -18.10 -14.28 -3.50
C ALA A 36 -17.99 -15.75 -3.05
N LEU A 37 -17.22 -16.02 -2.00
CA LEU A 37 -17.07 -17.36 -1.44
C LEU A 37 -18.40 -17.89 -0.88
N SER A 38 -19.16 -17.07 -0.13
CA SER A 38 -20.46 -17.50 0.40
C SER A 38 -21.49 -17.81 -0.69
N GLU A 39 -21.35 -17.17 -1.86
CA GLU A 39 -22.20 -17.37 -3.03
C GLU A 39 -21.65 -18.43 -4.03
N GLY A 40 -20.55 -19.12 -3.69
CA GLY A 40 -19.93 -20.13 -4.56
C GLY A 40 -19.32 -19.58 -5.85
N GLN A 41 -18.94 -18.30 -5.87
CA GLN A 41 -18.37 -17.61 -7.03
C GLN A 41 -16.83 -17.69 -7.07
N ASP A 42 -16.29 -18.89 -7.21
CA ASP A 42 -14.84 -19.16 -7.21
C ASP A 42 -14.05 -18.31 -8.22
N GLY A 43 -14.64 -18.05 -9.39
CA GLY A 43 -14.02 -17.21 -10.41
C GLY A 43 -13.78 -15.77 -9.94
N LEU A 44 -14.72 -15.22 -9.15
CA LEU A 44 -14.59 -13.87 -8.59
C LEU A 44 -13.56 -13.85 -7.45
N VAL A 45 -13.55 -14.88 -6.59
CA VAL A 45 -12.51 -15.05 -5.56
C VAL A 45 -11.12 -15.06 -6.19
N ARG A 46 -10.90 -15.86 -7.24
CA ARG A 46 -9.63 -15.95 -7.97
C ARG A 46 -9.24 -14.63 -8.61
N ARG A 47 -10.19 -13.96 -9.27
CA ARG A 47 -9.96 -12.64 -9.88
C ARG A 47 -9.51 -11.62 -8.83
N ASN A 48 -10.21 -11.53 -7.71
CA ASN A 48 -9.92 -10.55 -6.68
C ASN A 48 -8.62 -10.88 -5.94
N ALA A 49 -8.34 -12.15 -5.64
CA ALA A 49 -7.05 -12.59 -5.10
C ALA A 49 -5.86 -12.14 -5.97
N ARG A 50 -5.99 -12.30 -7.30
CA ARG A 50 -4.99 -11.82 -8.26
C ARG A 50 -4.82 -10.30 -8.19
N VAL A 51 -5.90 -9.53 -8.17
CA VAL A 51 -5.84 -8.06 -8.09
C VAL A 51 -5.22 -7.60 -6.76
N VAL A 52 -5.54 -8.26 -5.65
CA VAL A 52 -4.92 -7.98 -4.35
C VAL A 52 -3.43 -8.30 -4.38
N GLY A 53 -3.02 -9.45 -4.94
CA GLY A 53 -1.61 -9.81 -5.09
C GLY A 53 -0.81 -8.79 -5.93
N GLN A 54 -1.40 -8.29 -7.03
CA GLN A 54 -0.80 -7.21 -7.83
C GLN A 54 -0.64 -5.94 -7.00
N SER A 55 -1.67 -5.55 -6.24
CA SER A 55 -1.66 -4.33 -5.44
C SER A 55 -0.62 -4.42 -4.31
N CYS A 56 -0.56 -5.56 -3.62
CA CYS A 56 0.43 -5.83 -2.57
C CYS A 56 1.86 -5.75 -3.11
N ALA A 57 2.15 -6.32 -4.29
CA ALA A 57 3.47 -6.24 -4.89
C ALA A 57 3.91 -4.79 -5.13
N VAL A 58 2.99 -3.95 -5.66
CA VAL A 58 3.29 -2.54 -5.91
C VAL A 58 3.49 -1.78 -4.59
N VAL A 59 2.64 -2.01 -3.60
CA VAL A 59 2.77 -1.42 -2.26
C VAL A 59 4.10 -1.79 -1.61
N LEU A 60 4.52 -3.05 -1.69
CA LEU A 60 5.81 -3.51 -1.17
C LEU A 60 6.96 -2.74 -1.82
N ASN A 61 6.93 -2.49 -3.13
CA ASN A 61 7.97 -1.69 -3.78
C ASN A 61 7.99 -0.24 -3.29
N LEU A 62 6.81 0.37 -3.10
CA LEU A 62 6.72 1.72 -2.57
C LEU A 62 7.30 1.83 -1.16
N VAL A 63 7.03 0.85 -0.30
CA VAL A 63 7.47 0.88 1.11
C VAL A 63 8.94 0.47 1.28
N LEU A 64 9.42 -0.50 0.50
CA LEU A 64 10.78 -1.03 0.66
C LEU A 64 11.82 -0.21 -0.12
N PHE A 65 11.48 0.26 -1.33
CA PHE A 65 12.44 0.89 -2.24
C PHE A 65 12.13 2.37 -2.53
N HIS A 66 10.97 2.86 -2.11
CA HIS A 66 10.55 4.25 -2.28
C HIS A 66 10.62 4.74 -3.74
N GLU A 67 10.33 3.87 -4.72
CA GLU A 67 10.48 4.22 -6.14
C GLU A 67 9.30 5.05 -6.69
N ARG A 68 9.65 6.06 -7.50
CA ARG A 68 8.73 6.85 -8.33
C ARG A 68 9.42 7.30 -9.62
N PRO A 69 8.69 7.56 -10.72
CA PRO A 69 7.24 7.41 -10.86
C PRO A 69 6.81 5.94 -10.98
N LEU A 70 5.56 5.66 -10.62
CA LEU A 70 4.96 4.37 -10.93
C LEU A 70 4.82 4.22 -12.45
N PRO A 71 5.14 3.04 -13.01
CA PRO A 71 4.89 2.80 -14.42
C PRO A 71 3.39 2.78 -14.73
N VAL A 72 3.05 2.74 -16.02
CA VAL A 72 1.67 2.61 -16.49
C VAL A 72 1.02 1.35 -15.91
N GLN A 73 -0.30 1.42 -15.65
CA GLN A 73 -1.02 0.41 -14.86
C GLN A 73 -0.75 -1.04 -15.29
N ARG A 74 -0.76 -1.32 -16.61
CA ARG A 74 -0.52 -2.66 -17.18
C ARG A 74 0.88 -3.25 -16.88
N MET A 75 1.86 -2.42 -16.54
CA MET A 75 3.23 -2.84 -16.26
C MET A 75 3.56 -2.88 -14.77
N ARG A 76 2.69 -2.35 -13.90
CA ARG A 76 3.00 -2.20 -12.47
C ARG A 76 3.26 -3.52 -11.78
N ALA A 77 2.44 -4.54 -12.06
CA ALA A 77 2.60 -5.85 -11.42
C ALA A 77 3.95 -6.51 -11.79
N SER A 78 4.30 -6.54 -13.08
CA SER A 78 5.58 -7.14 -13.51
C SER A 78 6.77 -6.35 -12.96
N TRP A 79 6.75 -5.02 -13.12
CA TRP A 79 7.77 -4.13 -12.56
C TRP A 79 7.99 -4.35 -11.06
N ALA A 80 6.90 -4.54 -10.32
CA ALA A 80 6.93 -4.75 -8.89
C ALA A 80 7.49 -6.13 -8.51
N LEU A 81 7.04 -7.20 -9.18
CA LEU A 81 7.42 -8.57 -8.85
C LEU A 81 8.89 -8.88 -9.16
N ASP A 82 9.45 -8.27 -10.21
CA ASP A 82 10.86 -8.44 -10.60
C ASP A 82 11.82 -7.99 -9.47
N ARG A 83 11.45 -6.92 -8.75
CA ARG A 83 12.25 -6.37 -7.65
C ARG A 83 12.09 -7.11 -6.33
N LEU A 84 11.01 -7.87 -6.19
CA LEU A 84 10.71 -8.62 -4.98
C LEU A 84 11.21 -10.06 -5.06
N THR A 85 12.13 -10.38 -5.98
CA THR A 85 12.64 -11.74 -6.25
C THR A 85 13.04 -12.46 -4.97
N ASP A 86 13.79 -11.77 -4.10
CA ASP A 86 14.30 -12.35 -2.86
C ASP A 86 13.44 -12.02 -1.62
N HIS A 87 12.30 -11.35 -1.79
CA HIS A 87 11.44 -10.98 -0.68
C HIS A 87 10.37 -12.05 -0.42
N PRO A 88 10.18 -12.55 0.81
CA PRO A 88 9.22 -13.62 1.10
C PRO A 88 7.78 -13.24 0.75
N LEU A 89 7.35 -12.01 1.05
CA LEU A 89 6.03 -11.51 0.62
C LEU A 89 5.93 -11.30 -0.91
N GLY A 90 7.07 -11.16 -1.60
CA GLY A 90 7.13 -11.11 -3.04
C GLY A 90 6.68 -12.41 -3.69
N GLU A 91 7.11 -13.55 -3.13
CA GLU A 91 6.68 -14.86 -3.59
C GLU A 91 5.19 -15.09 -3.36
N GLU A 92 4.66 -14.72 -2.20
CA GLU A 92 3.21 -14.77 -1.94
C GLU A 92 2.42 -13.94 -2.95
N CYS A 93 2.91 -12.74 -3.29
CA CYS A 93 2.32 -11.93 -4.35
C CYS A 93 2.36 -12.67 -5.70
N ARG A 94 3.49 -13.28 -6.09
CA ARG A 94 3.59 -14.07 -7.34
C ARG A 94 2.58 -15.20 -7.39
N LEU A 95 2.43 -15.94 -6.31
CA LEU A 95 1.51 -17.08 -6.22
C LEU A 95 0.07 -16.63 -6.49
N LEU A 96 -0.37 -15.54 -5.86
CA LEU A 96 -1.70 -14.97 -6.11
C LEU A 96 -1.85 -14.41 -7.53
N VAL A 97 -0.81 -13.74 -8.05
CA VAL A 97 -0.85 -13.14 -9.40
C VAL A 97 -0.90 -14.20 -10.49
N ALA A 98 -0.19 -15.31 -10.32
CA ALA A 98 -0.20 -16.45 -11.22
C ALA A 98 -1.57 -17.14 -11.24
N GLY A 99 -2.31 -17.11 -10.13
CA GLY A 99 -3.66 -17.66 -10.03
C GLY A 99 -3.70 -19.17 -10.28
N ARG A 100 -2.93 -19.94 -9.51
CA ARG A 100 -2.87 -21.41 -9.64
C ARG A 100 -4.28 -22.01 -9.58
N ARG A 101 -4.62 -22.87 -10.54
CA ARG A 101 -5.96 -23.45 -10.66
C ARG A 101 -6.29 -24.41 -9.52
N ASP A 102 -5.28 -24.99 -8.91
CA ASP A 102 -5.45 -26.07 -7.93
C ASP A 102 -5.79 -25.57 -6.51
N ASP A 103 -5.53 -24.30 -6.19
CA ASP A 103 -5.95 -23.74 -4.89
C ASP A 103 -7.49 -23.61 -4.85
N SER A 104 -8.11 -24.05 -3.76
CA SER A 104 -9.54 -23.83 -3.50
C SER A 104 -9.84 -22.33 -3.24
N ALA A 105 -11.10 -21.93 -3.37
CA ALA A 105 -11.51 -20.55 -3.11
C ALA A 105 -11.25 -20.14 -1.64
N ASP A 106 -11.50 -21.04 -0.69
CA ASP A 106 -11.20 -20.85 0.74
C ASP A 106 -9.70 -20.61 0.99
N GLU A 107 -8.84 -21.43 0.38
CA GLU A 107 -7.38 -21.30 0.52
C GLU A 107 -6.88 -19.98 -0.07
N LEU A 108 -7.43 -19.56 -1.21
CA LEU A 108 -7.09 -18.28 -1.83
C LEU A 108 -7.48 -17.10 -0.94
N LEU A 109 -8.69 -17.12 -0.35
CA LEU A 109 -9.12 -16.10 0.60
C LEU A 109 -8.19 -16.05 1.81
N ALA A 110 -7.94 -17.20 2.46
CA ALA A 110 -7.09 -17.26 3.64
C ALA A 110 -5.65 -16.80 3.35
N ARG A 111 -5.09 -17.16 2.19
CA ARG A 111 -3.76 -16.70 1.76
C ARG A 111 -3.76 -15.19 1.51
N THR A 112 -4.79 -14.67 0.84
CA THR A 112 -4.94 -13.24 0.56
C THR A 112 -5.05 -12.41 1.84
N GLU A 113 -5.85 -12.84 2.81
CA GLU A 113 -5.99 -12.16 4.10
C GLU A 113 -4.66 -12.13 4.88
N ARG A 114 -3.91 -13.24 4.90
CA ARG A 114 -2.59 -13.30 5.53
C ARG A 114 -1.61 -12.33 4.87
N LEU A 115 -1.56 -12.31 3.53
CA LEU A 115 -0.70 -11.39 2.78
C LEU A 115 -1.07 -9.94 3.08
N VAL A 116 -2.35 -9.58 3.01
CA VAL A 116 -2.82 -8.22 3.31
C VAL A 116 -2.43 -7.80 4.72
N LYS A 117 -2.60 -8.68 5.72
CA LYS A 117 -2.19 -8.41 7.10
C LYS A 117 -0.68 -8.13 7.20
N GLN A 118 0.15 -8.95 6.56
CA GLN A 118 1.61 -8.79 6.59
C GLN A 118 2.07 -7.52 5.86
N VAL A 119 1.48 -7.20 4.72
CA VAL A 119 1.78 -5.97 3.99
C VAL A 119 1.33 -4.75 4.78
N ARG A 120 0.14 -4.78 5.41
CA ARG A 120 -0.32 -3.71 6.30
C ARG A 120 0.63 -3.46 7.46
N ALA A 121 1.20 -4.51 8.05
CA ALA A 121 2.21 -4.36 9.10
C ALA A 121 3.46 -3.59 8.64
N LEU A 122 3.84 -3.68 7.36
CA LEU A 122 4.93 -2.88 6.77
C LEU A 122 4.51 -1.45 6.44
N VAL A 123 3.26 -1.26 6.00
CA VAL A 123 2.70 0.08 5.76
C VAL A 123 2.54 0.85 7.07
N GLY A 124 2.23 0.18 8.17
CA GLY A 124 1.94 0.80 9.46
C GLY A 124 0.46 1.16 9.59
N ASP A 125 0.17 2.14 10.45
CA ASP A 125 -1.21 2.51 10.76
C ASP A 125 -1.93 3.03 9.51
N LEU A 126 -3.06 2.40 9.21
CA LEU A 126 -3.97 2.85 8.17
C LEU A 126 -5.01 3.76 8.81
N PRO A 127 -5.06 5.05 8.46
CA PRO A 127 -6.09 5.93 8.97
C PRO A 127 -7.46 5.46 8.50
N ASP A 128 -8.47 5.65 9.34
CA ASP A 128 -9.85 5.30 9.00
C ASP A 128 -10.28 6.09 7.76
N PRO A 129 -10.58 5.43 6.62
CA PRO A 129 -10.94 6.13 5.38
C PRO A 129 -12.26 6.91 5.50
N LEU A 130 -13.04 6.71 6.57
CA LEU A 130 -14.29 7.42 6.82
C LEU A 130 -14.10 8.73 7.59
N VAL A 131 -12.89 9.02 8.10
CA VAL A 131 -12.58 10.28 8.79
C VAL A 131 -11.72 11.20 7.90
N PRO A 132 -11.78 12.54 8.07
CA PRO A 132 -11.01 13.53 7.29
C PRO A 132 -9.54 13.16 7.06
N GLU A 133 -8.87 12.65 8.09
CA GLU A 133 -7.47 12.25 8.09
C GLU A 133 -7.19 11.04 7.17
N GLY A 134 -8.17 10.15 6.98
CA GLY A 134 -8.06 8.99 6.09
C GLY A 134 -8.34 9.26 4.63
N TYR A 135 -9.01 10.36 4.28
CA TYR A 135 -9.19 10.77 2.87
C TYR A 135 -7.87 11.17 2.21
N PHE A 136 -6.92 11.70 3.00
CA PHE A 136 -5.61 12.15 2.51
C PHE A 136 -4.46 11.67 3.41
N PRO A 137 -4.13 10.36 3.38
CA PRO A 137 -3.11 9.80 4.28
C PRO A 137 -1.73 10.43 4.11
N SER A 138 -1.42 10.88 2.89
CA SER A 138 -0.19 11.62 2.59
C SER A 138 -0.09 12.95 3.30
N LEU A 139 -1.22 13.64 3.54
CA LEU A 139 -1.24 14.90 4.29
C LEU A 139 -1.07 14.64 5.79
N ALA A 140 -1.69 13.59 6.34
CA ALA A 140 -1.47 13.19 7.73
C ALA A 140 0.01 12.83 7.97
N THR A 141 0.58 11.97 7.10
CA THR A 141 2.00 11.59 7.17
C THR A 141 2.92 12.80 7.03
N ALA A 142 2.61 13.74 6.12
CA ALA A 142 3.38 14.96 5.98
C ALA A 142 3.31 15.82 7.25
N ARG A 143 2.13 15.95 7.88
CA ARG A 143 1.95 16.71 9.14
C ARG A 143 2.75 16.11 10.29
N GLU A 144 2.72 14.79 10.47
CA GLU A 144 3.54 14.10 11.48
C GLU A 144 5.03 14.34 11.23
N TRP A 145 5.47 14.26 9.97
CA TRP A 145 6.85 14.54 9.61
C TRP A 145 7.25 15.99 9.92
N LEU A 146 6.36 16.94 9.70
CA LEU A 146 6.57 18.35 10.01
C LEU A 146 6.63 18.62 11.51
N GLN A 147 5.77 17.97 12.30
CA GLN A 147 5.84 18.00 13.76
C GLN A 147 7.17 17.41 14.25
N LEU A 148 7.65 16.35 13.61
CA LEU A 148 8.93 15.74 13.94
C LEU A 148 10.11 16.69 13.67
N ILE A 149 10.14 17.34 12.50
CA ILE A 149 11.16 18.34 12.13
C ILE A 149 11.21 19.47 13.16
N GLU A 150 10.03 19.98 13.56
CA GLU A 150 9.91 21.03 14.57
C GLU A 150 10.40 20.57 15.94
N ALA A 151 10.09 19.33 16.33
CA ALA A 151 10.54 18.74 17.59
C ALA A 151 12.06 18.50 17.64
N VAL A 152 12.73 18.26 16.51
CA VAL A 152 14.19 18.12 16.43
C VAL A 152 14.92 19.46 16.21
N GLY A 153 14.20 20.58 16.19
CA GLY A 153 14.78 21.92 16.11
C GLY A 153 15.35 22.28 14.74
N GLU A 154 14.96 21.57 13.68
CA GLU A 154 15.34 21.93 12.32
C GLU A 154 14.38 22.99 11.75
N GLU A 155 14.91 23.97 11.01
CA GLU A 155 14.09 24.97 10.32
C GLU A 155 13.25 24.28 9.22
N GLY A 156 12.00 23.97 9.56
CA GLY A 156 11.06 23.38 8.62
C GLY A 156 10.84 24.24 7.38
N PHE A 157 10.79 23.60 6.21
CA PHE A 157 10.67 24.21 4.88
C PHE A 157 9.26 24.75 4.54
N LEU A 158 8.31 24.69 5.49
CA LEU A 158 6.95 25.16 5.22
C LEU A 158 6.85 26.69 5.22
N PRO A 159 5.98 27.25 4.38
CA PRO A 159 5.53 28.64 4.53
C PRO A 159 5.02 28.86 5.96
N ARG A 160 5.46 29.95 6.62
CA ARG A 160 5.07 30.25 8.01
C ARG A 160 3.55 30.26 8.21
N GLU A 161 2.83 30.72 7.20
CA GLU A 161 1.37 30.74 7.09
C GLU A 161 0.66 29.35 7.16
N TRP A 162 1.41 28.24 7.12
CA TRP A 162 0.88 26.88 7.33
C TRP A 162 1.17 26.33 8.72
N LYS A 163 2.06 26.97 9.47
CA LYS A 163 2.15 26.77 10.91
C LYS A 163 0.98 27.53 11.52
N LYS A 164 0.21 26.89 12.40
CA LYS A 164 -0.78 27.61 13.21
C LYS A 164 0.01 28.51 14.14
N ASP A 165 0.29 29.73 13.70
CA ASP A 165 0.57 30.81 14.63
C ASP A 165 -0.76 31.15 15.33
N GLU A 166 -0.68 31.35 16.64
CA GLU A 166 -1.79 31.64 17.57
C GLU A 166 -2.75 32.73 17.08
#